data_AF-A0A1U8MEM9-F1
#
_entry.id   AF-A0A1U8MEM9-F1
#
_cell.length_a   1.000
_cell.length_b   1.000
_cell.length_c   1.000
_cell.angle_alpha   90.00
_cell.angle_beta   90.00
_cell.angle_gamma   90.00
#
_symmetry.space_group_name_H-M   'P 1'
#
loop_
_entity.id
_entity.type
_entity.pdbx_description
1 polymer ?
#
loop_
_entity_poly.entity_id
_entity_poly.type
_entity_poly.pdbx_seq_one_letter_code
_entity_poly.pdbx_strand_id
1 'polypeptide(L)'
;MGDTRGGCCPPMDLFRSETMQLVQLIIPMESARLTVYYLGKLGLLQFKDLNSDKSPFQRTYAGQIKKCGEMARTLRFFKEQMLKASVSPSAKSVEETEIDVDDLEVKLAELEAELTEMNANGEKLQRSYNELVEYKIVLRKVWVFLRRPN
;
A
#
# COMPACT_ATOMS: atom_id res chain seq x y z
N MET A 1 37.69 39.91 5.09
CA MET A 1 37.63 38.45 4.90
C MET A 1 36.27 37.97 5.34
N GLY A 2 35.48 37.39 4.44
CA GLY A 2 34.16 36.81 4.73
C GLY A 2 33.63 36.17 3.47
N ASP A 3 33.78 34.84 3.41
CA ASP A 3 33.60 33.95 2.26
C ASP A 3 32.48 34.32 1.27
N THR A 4 32.89 34.69 0.05
CA THR A 4 32.09 34.56 -1.16
C THR A 4 31.98 33.08 -1.54
N ARG A 5 31.11 32.33 -0.86
CA ARG A 5 30.58 31.10 -1.43
C ARG A 5 29.52 31.51 -2.44
N GLY A 6 29.80 31.28 -3.72
CA GLY A 6 28.89 31.54 -4.85
C GLY A 6 27.64 30.65 -4.81
N GLY A 7 26.74 30.94 -3.87
CA GLY A 7 25.37 30.45 -3.90
C GLY A 7 24.53 31.35 -4.82
N CYS A 8 23.81 30.73 -5.75
CA CYS A 8 22.94 31.39 -6.72
C CYS A 8 21.74 32.12 -6.07
N CYS A 9 21.51 31.95 -4.76
CA CYS A 9 20.28 32.39 -4.10
C CYS A 9 20.55 33.60 -3.18
N PRO A 10 19.88 34.74 -3.38
CA PRO A 10 19.94 35.86 -2.45
C PRO A 10 19.37 35.46 -1.07
N PRO A 11 19.81 36.11 0.02
CA PRO A 11 19.33 35.79 1.37
C PRO A 11 17.80 35.98 1.47
N MET A 12 17.12 35.01 2.08
CA MET A 12 15.67 35.01 2.20
C MET A 12 15.18 36.19 3.06
N ASP A 13 14.22 36.95 2.53
CA ASP A 13 13.53 38.03 3.24
C ASP A 13 12.20 37.50 3.80
N LEU A 14 11.92 37.75 5.07
CA LEU A 14 10.81 37.13 5.82
C LEU A 14 9.42 37.62 5.35
N PHE A 15 9.39 38.75 4.64
CA PHE A 15 8.16 39.42 4.20
C PHE A 15 7.83 39.23 2.72
N ARG A 16 8.67 38.55 1.94
CA ARG A 16 8.52 38.39 0.49
C ARG A 16 8.76 36.94 0.08
N SER A 17 8.03 36.48 -0.93
CA SER A 17 8.26 35.16 -1.53
C SER A 17 9.64 35.09 -2.18
N GLU A 18 10.25 33.90 -2.16
CA GLU A 18 11.49 33.63 -2.87
C GLU A 18 11.30 33.70 -4.38
N THR A 19 12.34 34.13 -5.10
CA THR A 19 12.33 34.23 -6.56
C THR A 19 12.23 32.84 -7.18
N MET A 20 11.18 32.59 -7.98
CA MET A 20 11.01 31.33 -8.70
C MET A 20 11.54 31.43 -10.12
N GLN A 21 12.13 30.34 -10.62
CA GLN A 21 12.58 30.21 -11.99
C GLN A 21 11.91 29.03 -12.68
N LEU A 22 11.41 29.26 -13.91
CA LEU A 22 10.91 28.19 -14.75
C LEU A 22 12.08 27.52 -15.48
N VAL A 23 12.22 26.22 -15.32
CA VAL A 23 13.25 25.41 -15.97
C VAL A 23 12.59 24.33 -16.83
N GLN A 24 13.15 24.08 -18.01
CA GLN A 24 12.75 22.96 -18.87
C GLN A 24 13.71 21.80 -18.65
N LEU A 25 13.18 20.66 -18.21
CA LEU A 25 13.97 19.45 -17.95
C LEU A 25 13.81 18.47 -19.12
N ILE A 26 14.93 18.08 -19.74
CA ILE A 26 14.97 17.09 -20.80
C ILE A 26 15.59 15.82 -20.22
N ILE A 27 14.82 14.75 -20.13
CA ILE A 27 15.24 13.48 -19.51
C ILE A 27 15.11 12.36 -20.54
N PRO A 28 16.14 11.52 -20.74
CA PRO A 28 16.00 10.30 -21.52
C PRO A 28 15.04 9.32 -20.81
N MET A 29 14.25 8.59 -21.58
CA MET A 29 13.19 7.71 -21.06
C MET A 29 13.70 6.63 -20.09
N GLU A 30 14.91 6.12 -20.33
CA GLU A 30 15.54 5.07 -19.51
C GLU A 30 15.84 5.55 -18.09
N SER A 31 16.22 6.83 -17.94
CA SER A 31 16.59 7.42 -16.64
C SER A 31 15.44 8.18 -15.99
N ALA A 32 14.25 8.23 -16.61
CA ALA A 32 13.13 9.03 -16.13
C ALA A 32 12.71 8.67 -14.70
N ARG A 33 12.59 7.36 -14.39
CA ARG A 33 12.19 6.88 -13.05
C ARG A 33 13.17 7.31 -11.96
N LEU A 34 14.47 7.06 -12.17
CA LEU A 34 15.52 7.41 -11.20
C LEU A 34 15.64 8.93 -11.04
N THR A 35 15.58 9.68 -12.15
CA THR A 35 15.66 11.14 -12.12
C THR A 35 14.52 11.73 -11.30
N VAL A 36 13.27 11.30 -11.54
CA VAL A 36 12.11 11.76 -10.77
C VAL A 36 12.22 11.36 -9.29
N TYR A 37 12.76 10.18 -8.98
CA TYR A 37 13.03 9.75 -7.61
C TYR A 37 14.01 10.70 -6.89
N TYR A 38 15.15 11.02 -7.50
CA TYR A 38 16.11 11.96 -6.93
C TYR A 38 15.55 13.39 -6.83
N LEU A 39 14.82 13.86 -7.83
CA LEU A 39 14.14 15.17 -7.79
C LEU A 39 13.10 15.21 -6.65
N GLY A 40 12.37 14.12 -6.43
CA GLY A 40 11.41 13.99 -5.33
C GLY A 40 12.10 14.00 -3.96
N LYS A 41 13.26 13.36 -3.83
CA LYS A 41 14.10 13.42 -2.61
C LYS A 41 14.61 14.83 -2.31
N LEU A 42 14.94 15.62 -3.34
CA LEU A 42 15.37 17.01 -3.16
C LEU A 42 14.20 17.91 -2.69
N GLY A 43 13.00 17.72 -3.25
CA GLY A 43 11.79 18.42 -2.79
C GLY A 43 11.74 19.93 -3.14
N LEU A 44 12.58 20.40 -4.07
CA LEU A 44 12.71 21.82 -4.42
C LEU A 44 11.94 22.22 -5.70
N LEU A 45 11.28 21.27 -6.36
CA LEU A 45 10.67 21.48 -7.68
C LEU A 45 9.15 21.35 -7.62
N GLN A 46 8.47 22.23 -8.35
CA GLN A 46 7.05 22.13 -8.62
C GLN A 46 6.82 21.83 -10.11
N PHE A 47 6.19 20.69 -10.41
CA PHE A 47 5.88 20.33 -11.79
C PHE A 47 4.66 21.07 -12.31
N LYS A 48 4.74 21.57 -13.55
CA LYS A 48 3.62 22.12 -14.30
C LYS A 48 3.05 21.03 -15.22
N ASP A 49 1.73 20.83 -15.21
CA ASP A 49 1.09 19.89 -16.14
C ASP A 49 1.15 20.43 -17.57
N LEU A 50 1.86 19.70 -18.44
CA LEU A 50 1.94 20.00 -19.87
C LEU A 50 0.90 19.24 -20.71
N ASN A 51 0.18 18.27 -20.12
CA ASN A 51 -0.80 17.42 -20.81
C ASN A 51 -2.20 17.59 -20.18
N SER A 52 -2.58 18.83 -19.86
CA SER A 52 -3.88 19.15 -19.23
C SER A 52 -5.08 18.84 -20.13
N ASP A 53 -4.86 18.76 -21.44
CA ASP A 53 -5.83 18.40 -22.48
C ASP A 53 -6.12 16.90 -22.54
N LYS A 54 -5.21 16.06 -22.05
CA LYS A 54 -5.34 14.60 -22.09
C LYS A 54 -6.03 14.08 -20.84
N SER A 55 -7.00 13.19 -21.06
CA SER A 55 -7.63 12.42 -19.98
C SER A 55 -6.58 11.65 -19.17
N PRO A 56 -6.71 11.56 -17.83
CA PRO A 56 -5.77 10.83 -16.98
C PRO A 56 -5.51 9.39 -17.43
N PHE A 57 -6.51 8.73 -18.00
CA PHE A 57 -6.43 7.33 -18.47
C PHE A 57 -5.66 7.15 -19.79
N GLN A 58 -5.50 8.22 -20.56
CA GLN A 58 -4.80 8.21 -21.85
C GLN A 58 -3.34 8.62 -21.73
N ARG A 59 -2.87 8.95 -20.51
CA ARG A 59 -1.49 9.35 -20.27
C ARG A 59 -0.56 8.14 -20.27
N THR A 60 0.69 8.35 -20.68
CA THR A 60 1.70 7.31 -20.91
C THR A 60 1.89 6.33 -19.74
N TYR A 61 1.79 6.81 -18.49
CA TYR A 61 2.00 5.98 -17.29
C TYR A 61 0.71 5.54 -16.58
N ALA A 62 -0.46 5.73 -17.19
CA ALA A 62 -1.74 5.41 -16.57
C ALA A 62 -1.85 3.92 -16.15
N GLY A 63 -1.28 3.01 -16.95
CA GLY A 63 -1.22 1.58 -16.63
C GLY A 63 -0.44 1.29 -15.35
N GLN A 64 0.77 1.87 -15.22
CA GLN A 64 1.60 1.67 -14.03
C GLN A 64 0.96 2.27 -12.78
N ILE A 65 0.30 3.42 -12.90
CA ILE A 65 -0.45 4.02 -11.79
C ILE A 65 -1.61 3.12 -11.35
N LYS A 66 -2.33 2.53 -12.32
CA LYS A 66 -3.42 1.59 -12.03
C LYS A 66 -2.91 0.35 -11.30
N LYS A 67 -1.80 -0.24 -11.74
CA LYS A 67 -1.14 -1.38 -11.06
C LYS A 67 -0.77 -1.05 -9.62
N CYS A 68 -0.07 0.07 -9.39
CA CYS A 68 0.27 0.52 -8.04
C CYS A 68 -0.97 0.76 -7.16
N GLY A 69 -2.05 1.27 -7.74
CA GLY A 69 -3.33 1.45 -7.05
C GLY A 69 -3.95 0.12 -6.61
N GLU A 70 -3.85 -0.91 -7.44
CA GLU A 70 -4.32 -2.26 -7.11
C GLU A 70 -3.48 -2.88 -5.99
N MET A 71 -2.14 -2.81 -6.08
CA MET A 71 -1.25 -3.27 -5.01
C MET A 71 -1.52 -2.58 -3.68
N ALA A 72 -1.79 -1.27 -3.70
CA ALA A 72 -2.18 -0.52 -2.51
C ALA A 72 -3.52 -0.98 -1.92
N ARG A 73 -4.47 -1.43 -2.75
CA ARG A 73 -5.72 -2.05 -2.30
C ARG A 73 -5.43 -3.36 -1.57
N THR A 74 -4.61 -4.24 -2.16
CA THR A 74 -4.23 -5.52 -1.56
C THR A 74 -3.47 -5.33 -0.23
N LEU A 75 -2.55 -4.37 -0.15
CA LEU A 75 -1.85 -4.04 1.10
C LEU A 75 -2.79 -3.57 2.22
N ARG A 76 -3.83 -2.79 1.87
CA ARG A 76 -4.86 -2.38 2.82
C ARG A 76 -5.69 -3.58 3.30
N PHE A 77 -6.04 -4.50 2.41
CA PHE A 77 -6.67 -5.76 2.80
C PHE A 77 -5.81 -6.54 3.80
N PHE A 78 -4.51 -6.71 3.55
CA PHE A 78 -3.61 -7.36 4.51
C PHE A 78 -3.58 -6.66 5.86
N LYS A 79 -3.51 -5.33 5.88
CA LYS A 79 -3.58 -4.56 7.13
C LYS A 79 -4.87 -4.85 7.91
N GLU A 80 -6.01 -4.93 7.24
CA GLU A 80 -7.29 -5.28 7.88
C GLU A 80 -7.31 -6.71 8.43
N GLN A 81 -6.75 -7.68 7.70
CA GLN A 81 -6.64 -9.07 8.16
C GLN A 81 -5.70 -9.20 9.36
N MET A 82 -4.58 -8.49 9.36
CA MET A 82 -3.65 -8.44 10.49
C MET A 82 -4.30 -7.84 11.74
N LEU A 83 -5.12 -6.78 11.58
CA LEU A 83 -5.88 -6.20 12.68
C LEU A 83 -6.89 -7.20 13.27
N LYS A 84 -7.60 -7.96 12.43
CA LYS A 84 -8.50 -9.03 12.89
C LYS A 84 -7.75 -10.12 13.66
N ALA A 85 -6.53 -10.45 13.24
CA ALA A 85 -5.67 -11.43 13.89
C ALA A 85 -4.89 -10.88 15.10
N SER A 86 -5.02 -9.59 15.43
CA SER A 86 -4.21 -8.90 16.45
C SER A 86 -2.68 -9.02 16.22
N VAL A 87 -2.26 -9.07 14.96
CA VAL A 87 -0.84 -9.14 14.56
C VAL A 87 -0.37 -7.74 14.13
N SER A 88 0.71 -7.24 14.72
CA SER A 88 1.32 -5.97 14.31
C SER A 88 2.34 -6.18 13.19
N PRO A 89 2.40 -5.31 12.16
CA PRO A 89 3.48 -5.33 11.18
C PRO A 89 4.84 -5.12 11.85
N SER A 90 5.84 -5.92 11.46
CA SER A 90 7.22 -5.70 11.86
C SER A 90 7.77 -4.49 11.10
N ALA A 91 8.00 -3.38 11.81
CA ALA A 91 8.64 -2.19 11.25
C ALA A 91 10.15 -2.45 11.10
N LYS A 92 10.54 -3.19 10.07
CA LYS A 92 11.94 -3.20 9.63
C LYS A 92 12.17 -1.94 8.81
N SER A 93 13.25 -1.22 9.11
CA SER A 93 13.71 -0.11 8.27
C SER A 93 13.96 -0.65 6.88
N VAL A 94 13.21 -0.14 5.90
CA VAL A 94 13.39 -0.48 4.49
C VAL A 94 14.74 0.11 4.10
N GLU A 95 15.78 -0.71 4.03
CA GLU A 95 16.95 -0.36 3.24
C GLU A 95 16.51 -0.20 1.79
N GLU A 96 17.09 0.77 1.10
CA GLU A 96 16.81 1.12 -0.31
C GLU A 96 17.21 -0.04 -1.23
N THR A 97 16.48 -1.13 -1.16
CA THR A 97 16.54 -2.22 -2.13
C THR A 97 15.73 -1.79 -3.33
N GLU A 98 16.28 -1.98 -4.53
CA GLU A 98 15.52 -1.89 -5.76
C GLU A 98 14.41 -2.95 -5.71
N ILE A 99 13.23 -2.54 -5.26
CA ILE A 99 12.04 -3.39 -5.28
C ILE A 99 11.59 -3.45 -6.72
N ASP A 100 11.69 -4.64 -7.32
CA ASP A 100 11.02 -4.91 -8.57
C ASP A 100 9.50 -4.92 -8.34
N VAL A 101 8.82 -4.02 -9.04
CA VAL A 101 7.39 -3.75 -8.84
C VAL A 101 6.55 -4.86 -9.46
N ASP A 102 7.01 -5.45 -10.56
CA ASP A 102 6.29 -6.52 -11.24
C ASP A 102 6.35 -7.82 -10.41
N ASP A 103 7.52 -8.20 -9.89
CA ASP A 103 7.64 -9.30 -8.94
C ASP A 103 6.79 -9.10 -7.67
N LEU A 104 6.73 -7.87 -7.16
CA LEU A 104 5.92 -7.55 -5.99
C LEU A 104 4.42 -7.66 -6.30
N GLU A 105 3.98 -7.25 -7.50
CA GLU A 105 2.58 -7.39 -7.95
C GLU A 105 2.15 -8.86 -7.92
N VAL A 106 2.97 -9.76 -8.48
CA VAL A 106 2.68 -11.20 -8.51
C VAL A 106 2.58 -11.77 -7.10
N LYS A 107 3.57 -11.50 -6.24
CA LYS A 107 3.59 -12.00 -4.86
C LYS A 107 2.39 -11.51 -4.04
N LEU A 108 2.01 -10.25 -4.20
CA LEU A 108 0.84 -9.70 -3.49
C LEU A 108 -0.46 -10.39 -3.94
N ALA A 109 -0.61 -10.66 -5.23
CA ALA A 109 -1.79 -11.35 -5.77
C ALA A 109 -1.89 -12.81 -5.29
N GLU A 110 -0.78 -13.54 -5.26
CA GLU A 110 -0.72 -14.91 -4.73
C GLU A 110 -1.10 -14.94 -3.24
N LEU A 111 -0.50 -14.07 -2.43
CA LEU A 111 -0.80 -13.97 -1.00
C LEU A 111 -2.25 -13.56 -0.72
N GLU A 112 -2.84 -12.70 -1.56
CA GLU A 112 -4.25 -12.30 -1.44
C GLU A 112 -5.17 -13.50 -1.69
N ALA A 113 -4.89 -14.30 -2.71
CA ALA A 113 -5.64 -15.51 -3.02
C ALA A 113 -5.55 -16.54 -1.87
N GLU A 114 -4.33 -16.84 -1.40
CA GLU A 114 -4.09 -17.77 -0.30
C GLU A 114 -4.82 -17.34 0.98
N LEU A 115 -4.72 -16.05 1.34
CA LEU A 115 -5.36 -15.53 2.56
C LEU A 115 -6.88 -15.55 2.47
N THR A 116 -7.43 -15.28 1.28
CA THR A 116 -8.87 -15.34 1.04
C THR A 116 -9.38 -16.78 1.16
N GLU A 117 -8.65 -17.75 0.60
CA GLU A 117 -8.97 -19.16 0.73
C GLU A 117 -8.89 -19.63 2.19
N MET A 118 -7.80 -19.27 2.90
CA MET A 118 -7.62 -19.63 4.30
C MET A 118 -8.76 -19.07 5.17
N ASN A 119 -9.19 -17.82 4.95
CA ASN A 119 -10.32 -17.23 5.65
C ASN A 119 -11.63 -17.99 5.37
N ALA A 120 -11.91 -18.30 4.11
CA ALA A 120 -13.10 -19.07 3.74
C ALA A 120 -13.10 -20.46 4.38
N ASN A 121 -11.95 -21.13 4.44
CA ASN A 121 -11.79 -22.43 5.08
C ASN A 121 -11.92 -22.35 6.61
N GLY A 122 -11.37 -21.30 7.23
CA GLY A 122 -11.52 -21.03 8.66
C GLY A 122 -12.98 -20.82 9.06
N GLU A 123 -13.74 -20.05 8.28
CA GLU A 123 -15.17 -19.85 8.53
C GLU A 123 -15.97 -21.15 8.39
N LYS A 124 -15.70 -21.95 7.35
CA LYS A 124 -16.36 -23.26 7.17
C LYS A 124 -16.10 -24.18 8.36
N LEU A 125 -14.84 -24.27 8.80
CA LEU A 125 -14.45 -25.09 9.94
C LEU A 125 -15.14 -24.63 11.23
N GLN A 126 -15.20 -23.32 11.47
CA GLN A 126 -15.87 -22.75 12.64
C GLN A 126 -17.38 -23.07 12.65
N ARG A 127 -18.05 -22.98 11.49
CA ARG A 127 -19.47 -23.33 11.37
C ARG A 127 -19.70 -24.81 11.67
N SER A 128 -18.95 -25.71 11.04
CA SER A 128 -19.09 -27.15 11.28
C SER A 128 -18.78 -27.53 12.72
N TYR A 129 -17.79 -26.88 13.36
CA TYR A 129 -17.51 -27.09 14.78
C TYR A 129 -18.70 -26.67 15.66
N ASN A 130 -19.30 -25.50 15.39
CA ASN A 130 -20.46 -25.02 16.14
C ASN A 130 -21.66 -25.97 16.01
N GLU A 131 -21.96 -26.45 14.80
CA GLU A 131 -23.01 -27.44 14.55
C GLU A 131 -22.80 -28.74 15.36
N LEU A 132 -21.57 -29.25 15.38
CA LEU A 132 -21.20 -30.42 16.17
C LEU A 132 -21.35 -30.19 17.68
N VAL A 133 -20.99 -29.00 18.17
CA VAL A 133 -21.14 -28.62 19.58
C VAL A 133 -22.62 -28.53 19.96
N GLU A 134 -23.45 -27.91 19.12
CA GLU A 134 -24.90 -27.84 19.32
C GLU A 134 -25.51 -29.23 19.38
N TYR A 135 -25.18 -30.11 18.43
CA TYR A 135 -25.64 -31.49 18.41
C TYR A 135 -25.26 -32.25 19.68
N LYS A 136 -24.00 -32.09 20.14
CA LYS A 136 -23.53 -32.68 21.41
C LYS A 136 -24.34 -32.19 22.61
N ILE A 137 -24.68 -30.90 22.66
CA ILE A 137 -25.48 -30.31 23.73
C ILE A 137 -26.91 -30.86 23.70
N VAL A 138 -27.52 -30.98 22.52
CA VAL A 138 -28.87 -31.56 22.33
C VAL A 138 -28.89 -32.99 22.86
N LEU A 139 -27.94 -33.83 22.43
CA LEU A 139 -27.86 -35.22 22.89
C LEU A 139 -27.74 -35.32 24.43
N ARG A 140 -26.91 -34.45 25.04
CA ARG A 140 -26.75 -34.43 26.50
C ARG A 140 -28.04 -34.03 27.22
N LYS A 141 -28.78 -33.05 26.70
CA LYS A 141 -30.07 -32.63 27.27
C LYS A 141 -31.14 -33.72 27.13
N VAL A 142 -31.23 -34.37 25.96
CA VAL A 142 -32.15 -35.49 25.73
C VAL A 142 -31.84 -36.64 26.70
N TRP A 143 -30.57 -36.95 26.91
CA TRP A 143 -30.18 -38.01 27.83
C TRP A 143 -30.54 -37.70 29.29
N VAL A 144 -30.37 -36.45 29.74
CA VAL A 144 -30.80 -36.01 31.08
C VAL A 144 -32.33 -36.04 31.22
N PHE A 145 -33.05 -35.63 30.17
CA PHE A 145 -34.52 -35.69 30.15
C PHE A 145 -35.02 -37.13 30.29
N LEU A 146 -34.46 -38.07 29.52
CA LEU A 146 -34.84 -39.47 29.54
C LEU A 146 -34.53 -40.16 30.90
N ARG A 147 -33.59 -39.62 31.68
CA ARG A 147 -33.20 -40.16 32.99
C ARG A 147 -34.04 -39.62 34.16
N ARG A 148 -34.89 -38.60 33.95
CA ARG A 148 -35.83 -38.15 35.00
C ARG A 148 -37.03 -39.11 35.05
N PRO A 149 -37.31 -39.78 36.18
CA PRO A 149 -38.55 -40.51 36.37
C PRO A 149 -39.73 -39.52 36.47
N ASN A 150 -40.89 -39.96 35.99
CA ASN A 150 -42.17 -39.25 36.01
C ASN A 150 -42.59 -38.87 37.44
#